data_AF-A0A1J6XXF5-F1
#
_entry.id   AF-A0A1J6XXF5-F1
#
_cell.length_a   1.000
_cell.length_b   1.000
_cell.length_c   1.000
_cell.angle_alpha   90.00
_cell.angle_beta   90.00
_cell.angle_gamma   90.00
#
_symmetry.space_group_name_H-M   'P 1'
#
loop_
_entity.id
_entity.type
_entity.pdbx_description
1 polymer ?
#
loop_
_entity_poly.entity_id
_entity_poly.type
_entity_poly.pdbx_seq_one_letter_code
_entity_poly.pdbx_strand_id
1 'polypeptide(L)'
;MTDPHTVLLHVSSRPEDVARSIGTARTLHRSRPDHRIRIIVNGPAITGVTADATPLDLSHLPATAVIEACEVGMRAHDIVAEQLQPGVTTVASAVVALVDAQFAGAACVRI
;
A
#
# COMPACT_ATOMS: atom_id res chain seq x y z
N MET A 1 6.25 -21.60 -15.87
CA MET A 1 6.18 -20.71 -14.69
C MET A 1 5.88 -19.32 -15.22
N THR A 2 4.76 -18.72 -14.87
CA THR A 2 4.43 -17.33 -15.22
C THR A 2 5.37 -16.39 -14.50
N ASP A 3 5.87 -15.37 -15.20
CA ASP A 3 6.72 -14.34 -14.61
C ASP A 3 6.03 -13.66 -13.41
N PRO A 4 6.80 -13.23 -12.40
CA PRO A 4 6.25 -12.55 -11.24
C PRO A 4 5.60 -11.22 -11.68
N HIS A 5 4.27 -11.15 -11.58
CA HIS A 5 3.51 -9.94 -11.85
C HIS A 5 3.48 -9.02 -10.62
N THR A 6 3.30 -7.73 -10.88
CA THR A 6 3.02 -6.73 -9.84
C THR A 6 1.51 -6.60 -9.65
N VAL A 7 1.06 -6.56 -8.39
CA VAL A 7 -0.31 -6.26 -8.01
C VAL A 7 -0.33 -5.04 -7.09
N LEU A 8 -1.14 -4.05 -7.46
CA LEU A 8 -1.36 -2.83 -6.69
C LEU A 8 -2.64 -2.98 -5.88
N LEU A 9 -2.55 -2.78 -4.57
CA LEU A 9 -3.70 -2.63 -3.68
C LEU A 9 -3.85 -1.13 -3.41
N HIS A 10 -4.82 -0.50 -4.08
CA HIS A 10 -5.05 0.94 -3.97
C HIS A 10 -6.02 1.24 -2.84
N VAL A 11 -5.54 1.92 -1.80
CA VAL A 11 -6.33 2.33 -0.63
C VAL A 11 -6.46 3.85 -0.65
N SER A 12 -7.68 4.37 -0.84
CA SER A 12 -7.89 5.82 -1.01
C SER A 12 -8.96 6.44 -0.11
N SER A 13 -9.91 5.66 0.40
CA SER A 13 -11.15 6.22 0.92
C SER A 13 -11.19 6.32 2.44
N ARG A 14 -10.91 5.23 3.16
CA ARG A 14 -11.09 5.17 4.61
C ARG A 14 -9.80 4.69 5.30
N PRO A 15 -9.38 5.30 6.43
CA PRO A 15 -8.17 4.88 7.16
C PRO A 15 -8.16 3.40 7.56
N GLU A 16 -9.30 2.84 7.95
CA GLU A 16 -9.46 1.43 8.33
C GLU A 16 -9.26 0.45 7.17
N ASP A 17 -9.33 0.91 5.93
CA ASP A 17 -9.12 0.08 4.74
C ASP A 17 -7.64 -0.33 4.60
N VAL A 18 -6.72 0.38 5.27
CA VAL A 18 -5.30 0.03 5.32
C VAL A 18 -5.11 -1.34 5.97
N ALA A 19 -5.74 -1.60 7.11
CA ALA A 19 -5.69 -2.91 7.76
C ALA A 19 -6.30 -4.02 6.88
N ARG A 20 -7.41 -3.71 6.19
CA ARG A 20 -8.03 -4.64 5.22
C ARG A 20 -7.07 -4.98 4.08
N SER A 21 -6.34 -4.00 3.56
CA SER A 21 -5.38 -4.21 2.46
C SER A 21 -4.22 -5.15 2.83
N ILE A 22 -3.76 -5.13 4.08
CA ILE A 22 -2.75 -6.07 4.60
C ILE A 22 -3.30 -7.50 4.60
N GLY A 23 -4.54 -7.70 5.06
CA GLY A 23 -5.22 -8.99 4.98
C GLY A 23 -5.39 -9.50 3.55
N THR A 24 -5.69 -8.60 2.61
CA THR A 24 -5.75 -8.90 1.18
C THR A 24 -4.38 -9.28 0.63
N ALA A 25 -3.30 -8.57 0.98
CA ALA A 25 -1.94 -8.90 0.55
C ALA A 25 -1.51 -10.29 1.03
N ARG A 26 -1.78 -10.64 2.29
CA ARG A 26 -1.54 -11.99 2.83
C ARG A 26 -2.30 -13.06 2.05
N THR A 27 -3.57 -12.79 1.74
CA THR A 27 -4.42 -13.71 0.98
C THR A 27 -3.92 -13.90 -0.45
N LEU A 28 -3.55 -12.81 -1.12
CA LEU A 28 -2.99 -12.83 -2.46
C LEU A 28 -1.68 -13.63 -2.50
N HIS A 29 -0.78 -13.40 -1.54
CA HIS A 29 0.49 -14.11 -1.48
C HIS A 29 0.32 -15.63 -1.25
N ARG A 30 -0.63 -16.07 -0.41
CA ARG A 30 -0.91 -17.50 -0.23
C ARG A 30 -1.27 -18.20 -1.54
N SER A 31 -1.96 -17.51 -2.45
CA SER A 31 -2.35 -18.06 -3.75
C SER A 31 -1.35 -17.79 -4.86
N ARG A 32 -0.53 -16.73 -4.73
CA ARG A 32 0.43 -16.22 -5.72
C ARG A 32 1.72 -15.76 -5.03
N PRO A 33 2.53 -16.69 -4.50
CA PRO A 33 3.66 -16.35 -3.63
C PRO A 33 4.74 -15.53 -4.34
N ASP A 34 4.89 -15.71 -5.65
CA ASP A 34 5.92 -15.05 -6.45
C ASP A 34 5.55 -13.62 -6.87
N HIS A 35 4.29 -13.20 -6.70
CA HIS A 35 3.85 -11.86 -7.10
C HIS A 35 4.38 -10.78 -6.15
N ARG A 36 4.76 -9.64 -6.72
CA ARG A 36 5.09 -8.43 -5.98
C ARG A 36 3.81 -7.68 -5.65
N ILE A 37 3.65 -7.28 -4.40
CA ILE A 37 2.43 -6.62 -3.92
C ILE A 37 2.80 -5.23 -3.42
N ARG A 38 2.11 -4.21 -3.91
CA ARG A 38 2.30 -2.83 -3.45
C ARG A 38 0.98 -2.32 -2.91
N ILE A 39 0.92 -2.01 -1.62
CA ILE A 39 -0.22 -1.34 -1.01
C ILE A 39 0.07 0.16 -1.10
N ILE A 40 -0.64 0.87 -1.98
CA ILE A 40 -0.46 2.31 -2.17
C ILE A 40 -1.60 3.03 -1.48
N VAL A 41 -1.26 3.81 -0.46
CA VAL A 41 -2.21 4.57 0.35
C VAL A 41 -2.17 6.05 -0.02
N ASN A 42 -3.31 6.63 -0.36
CA ASN A 42 -3.46 8.06 -0.63
C ASN A 42 -4.83 8.59 -0.20
N GLY A 43 -5.10 9.86 -0.47
CA GLY A 43 -6.38 10.49 -0.12
C GLY A 43 -6.65 10.44 1.38
N PRO A 44 -7.94 10.47 1.79
CA PRO A 44 -8.30 10.39 3.21
C PRO A 44 -7.79 9.14 3.94
N ALA A 45 -7.50 8.04 3.24
CA ALA A 45 -6.94 6.84 3.87
C ALA A 45 -5.51 7.03 4.40
N ILE A 46 -4.80 8.10 4.02
CA ILE A 46 -3.41 8.36 4.44
C ILE A 46 -3.25 8.51 5.95
N THR A 47 -4.30 8.92 6.67
CA THR A 47 -4.26 8.98 8.14
C THR A 47 -4.35 7.60 8.78
N GLY A 48 -4.54 6.53 8.00
CA GLY A 48 -4.53 5.14 8.49
C GLY A 48 -3.13 4.54 8.63
N VAL A 49 -2.09 5.20 8.10
CA VAL A 49 -0.69 4.74 8.17
C VAL A 49 0.16 5.52 9.18
N THR A 50 -0.43 6.46 9.91
CA THR A 50 0.27 7.28 10.91
C THR A 50 0.37 6.58 12.27
N ALA A 51 1.36 6.97 13.07
CA ALA A 51 1.69 6.36 14.37
C ALA A 51 0.61 6.55 15.44
N ASP A 52 -0.28 7.53 15.27
CA ASP A 52 -1.45 7.79 16.11
C ASP A 52 -2.71 7.02 15.67
N ALA A 53 -2.68 6.38 14.49
CA ALA A 53 -3.75 5.51 14.03
C ALA A 53 -3.76 4.15 14.75
N THR A 54 -4.74 3.32 14.43
CA THR A 54 -4.75 1.93 14.91
C THR A 54 -3.47 1.21 14.43
N PRO A 55 -2.74 0.50 15.31
CA PRO A 55 -1.53 -0.19 14.92
C PRO A 55 -1.76 -1.20 13.79
N LEU A 56 -0.96 -1.07 12.73
CA LEU A 56 -0.95 -2.00 11.62
C LEU A 56 -0.23 -3.28 12.04
N ASP A 57 -0.93 -4.40 11.91
CA ASP A 57 -0.31 -5.70 12.07
C ASP A 57 0.50 -6.04 10.80
N LEU A 58 1.78 -5.68 10.80
CA LEU A 58 2.72 -6.03 9.72
C LEU A 58 3.39 -7.39 9.94
N SER A 59 3.08 -8.08 11.05
CA SER A 59 3.59 -9.43 11.27
C SER A 59 3.12 -10.33 10.11
N HIS A 60 3.97 -11.22 9.61
CA HIS A 60 3.61 -12.09 8.49
C HIS A 60 3.18 -11.36 7.20
N LEU A 61 3.43 -10.06 7.05
CA LEU A 61 3.38 -9.43 5.73
C LEU A 61 4.49 -10.09 4.90
N PRO A 62 4.19 -10.63 3.70
CA PRO A 62 5.18 -11.34 2.91
C PRO A 62 6.29 -10.38 2.46
N ALA A 63 7.51 -10.88 2.34
CA ALA A 63 8.66 -10.06 1.92
C ALA A 63 8.51 -9.44 0.52
N THR A 64 7.58 -9.96 -0.30
CA THR A 64 7.23 -9.41 -1.61
C THR A 64 6.20 -8.29 -1.55
N ALA A 65 5.69 -7.94 -0.35
CA ALA A 65 4.72 -6.89 -0.14
C ALA A 65 5.32 -5.67 0.57
N VAL A 66 4.95 -4.48 0.11
CA VAL A 66 5.31 -3.20 0.73
C VAL A 66 4.09 -2.29 0.89
N ILE A 67 4.12 -1.42 1.88
CA ILE A 67 3.10 -0.39 2.11
C ILE A 67 3.73 0.97 1.86
N GLU A 68 3.12 1.75 0.96
CA GLU A 68 3.64 3.01 0.48
C GLU A 68 2.62 4.14 0.72
N ALA A 69 3.02 5.12 1.53
CA ALA A 69 2.30 6.35 1.80
C ALA A 69 2.59 7.39 0.69
N CYS A 70 1.53 7.93 0.07
CA CYS A 70 1.67 8.95 -0.95
C CYS A 70 2.13 10.29 -0.37
N GLU A 71 3.28 10.80 -0.78
CA GLU A 71 3.83 12.08 -0.29
C GLU A 71 2.95 13.28 -0.64
N VAL A 72 2.23 13.25 -1.77
CA VAL A 72 1.21 14.27 -2.10
C VAL A 72 0.06 14.24 -1.09
N GLY A 73 -0.39 13.04 -0.72
CA GLY A 73 -1.44 12.86 0.29
C GLY A 73 -0.96 13.28 1.68
N MET A 74 0.25 12.89 2.05
CA MET A 74 0.86 13.28 3.32
C MET A 74 0.93 14.79 3.46
N ARG A 75 1.44 15.52 2.44
CA ARG A 75 1.48 16.99 2.44
C ARG A 75 0.10 17.63 2.56
N ALA A 76 -0.92 17.06 1.92
CA ALA A 76 -2.29 17.58 2.00
C ALA A 76 -2.95 17.38 3.38
N HIS A 77 -2.36 16.52 4.22
CA HIS A 77 -2.83 16.20 5.57
C HIS A 77 -1.83 16.60 6.66
N ASP A 78 -0.81 17.40 6.32
CA ASP A 78 0.26 17.84 7.24
C ASP A 78 1.00 16.68 7.94
N ILE A 79 1.19 15.57 7.22
CA ILE A 79 1.91 14.38 7.70
C ILE A 79 3.35 14.43 7.20
N VAL A 80 4.31 14.22 8.10
CA VAL A 80 5.73 14.00 7.79
C VAL A 80 6.11 12.52 7.95
N ALA A 81 7.23 12.11 7.35
CA ALA A 81 7.65 10.70 7.31
C ALA A 81 7.86 10.10 8.71
N GLU A 82 8.32 10.90 9.67
CA GLU A 82 8.57 10.49 11.06
C GLU A 82 7.28 10.14 11.81
N GLN A 83 6.12 10.57 11.30
CA GLN A 83 4.82 10.24 11.86
C GLN A 83 4.24 8.94 11.29
N LEU A 84 4.90 8.28 10.34
CA LEU A 84 4.43 7.01 9.79
C LEU A 84 4.71 5.84 10.75
N GLN A 85 3.87 4.82 10.70
CA GLN A 85 4.12 3.58 11.44
C GLN A 85 5.37 2.87 10.89
N PRO A 86 6.13 2.17 11.75
CA PRO A 86 7.28 1.38 11.31
C PRO A 86 6.93 0.41 10.18
N GLY A 87 7.77 0.33 9.15
CA GLY A 87 7.56 -0.54 7.99
C GLY A 87 6.71 0.07 6.87
N VAL A 88 6.14 1.26 7.06
CA VAL A 88 5.53 2.06 5.97
C VAL A 88 6.62 2.89 5.30
N THR A 89 6.75 2.80 3.98
CA THR A 89 7.63 3.64 3.17
C THR A 89 6.84 4.72 2.44
N THR A 90 7.51 5.63 1.75
CA THR A 90 6.82 6.66 0.95
C THR A 90 6.89 6.39 -0.54
N VAL A 91 5.96 6.98 -1.28
CA VAL A 91 5.99 7.09 -2.74
C VAL A 91 5.65 8.53 -3.14
N ALA A 92 6.43 9.10 -4.06
CA ALA A 92 6.31 10.52 -4.43
C ALA A 92 4.87 10.91 -4.86
N SER A 93 4.20 10.04 -5.62
CA SER A 93 2.82 10.24 -6.05
C SER A 93 2.12 8.91 -6.32
N ALA A 94 1.02 8.66 -5.61
CA ALA A 94 0.22 7.45 -5.79
C ALA A 94 -0.35 7.34 -7.21
N VAL A 95 -0.89 8.43 -7.78
CA VAL A 95 -1.49 8.36 -9.12
C VAL A 95 -0.45 8.03 -10.20
N VAL A 96 0.77 8.58 -10.08
CA VAL A 96 1.88 8.27 -11.00
C VAL A 96 2.29 6.81 -10.83
N ALA A 97 2.55 6.37 -9.59
CA ALA A 97 2.92 4.98 -9.31
C ALA A 97 1.87 3.96 -9.76
N LEU A 98 0.58 4.30 -9.64
CA LEU A 98 -0.54 3.47 -10.11
C LEU A 98 -0.60 3.38 -11.64
N VAL A 99 -0.43 4.51 -12.33
CA VAL A 99 -0.45 4.56 -13.80
C VAL A 99 0.75 3.83 -14.38
N ASP A 100 1.96 4.15 -13.91
CA ASP A 100 3.20 3.55 -14.42
C ASP A 100 3.19 2.02 -14.25
N ALA A 101 2.77 1.54 -13.09
CA ALA A 101 2.70 0.10 -12.85
C ALA A 101 1.62 -0.58 -13.70
N GLN A 102 0.43 0.03 -13.87
CA GLN A 102 -0.61 -0.54 -14.74
C GLN A 102 -0.18 -0.57 -16.20
N PHE A 103 0.52 0.46 -16.70
CA PHE A 103 1.10 0.46 -18.04
C PHE A 103 2.22 -0.57 -18.21
N ALA A 104 2.93 -0.90 -17.14
CA ALA A 104 3.88 -2.01 -17.10
C ALA A 104 3.19 -3.40 -16.96
N GLY A 105 1.86 -3.47 -16.99
CA GLY A 105 1.09 -4.72 -16.94
C GLY A 105 0.69 -5.17 -15.53
N ALA A 106 0.79 -4.29 -14.51
CA ALA A 106 0.31 -4.61 -13.17
C ALA A 106 -1.22 -4.67 -13.12
N ALA A 107 -1.74 -5.58 -12.30
CA ALA A 107 -3.15 -5.57 -11.91
C ALA A 107 -3.36 -4.54 -10.79
N CYS A 108 -4.48 -3.82 -10.80
CA CYS A 108 -4.87 -2.89 -9.74
C CYS A 108 -6.19 -3.36 -9.10
N VAL A 109 -6.18 -3.51 -7.78
CA VAL A 109 -7.35 -3.82 -6.96
C VAL A 109 -7.61 -2.64 -6.05
N ARG A 110 -8.80 -2.05 -6.15
CA ARG A 110 -9.23 -0.99 -5.24
C ARG A 110 -9.80 -1.61 -3.97
N ILE A 111 -9.29 -1.15 -2.83
CA ILE A 111 -9.72 -1.59 -1.50
C ILE A 111 -10.57 -0.51 -0.87
#